data_AF-A0A3Q0INH1-F1
#
_entry.id   AF-A0A3Q0INH1-F1
#
_cell.length_a   1.000
_cell.length_b   1.000
_cell.length_c   1.000
_cell.angle_alpha   90.00
_cell.angle_beta   90.00
_cell.angle_gamma   90.00
#
_symmetry.space_group_name_H-M   'P 1'
#
loop_
_entity.id
_entity.type
_entity.pdbx_description
1 polymer ?
#
loop_
_entity_poly.entity_id
_entity_poly.type
_entity_poly.pdbx_seq_one_letter_code
_entity_poly.pdbx_strand_id
1 'polypeptide(L)'
;MFSRVLQRDILPITQYLLQDTQPEVRSSVCRQLPSLLCKVDQLSENLLLTSLLDAAQDNSAQVRCAVLDVLIDSEPYIFKGYIKALILPTLKKLVESSLLPSQDEFLLHVSKLYSRLCNTYK
;
A
#
# COMPACT_ATOMS: atom_id res chain seq x y z
N MET A 1 -1.22 11.69 -24.21
CA MET A 1 0.10 12.30 -23.88
C MET A 1 0.44 12.10 -22.42
N PHE A 2 -0.47 12.42 -21.49
CA PHE A 2 -0.27 12.27 -20.03
C PHE A 2 0.02 10.83 -19.57
N SER A 3 -0.66 9.80 -20.10
CA SER A 3 -0.40 8.41 -19.70
C SER A 3 1.00 7.91 -20.08
N ARG A 4 1.60 8.42 -21.16
CA ARG A 4 2.97 8.04 -21.57
C ARG A 4 4.01 8.60 -20.60
N VAL A 5 3.82 9.82 -20.09
CA VAL A 5 4.70 10.42 -19.07
C VAL A 5 4.58 9.65 -17.76
N LEU A 6 3.36 9.29 -17.36
CA LEU A 6 3.15 8.44 -16.18
C LEU A 6 3.91 7.12 -16.30
N GLN A 7 3.80 6.43 -17.43
CA GLN A 7 4.41 5.13 -17.63
C GLN A 7 5.92 5.18 -17.79
N ARG A 8 6.44 6.14 -18.56
CA ARG A 8 7.85 6.18 -18.93
C ARG A 8 8.73 6.88 -17.90
N ASP A 9 8.17 7.89 -17.23
CA ASP A 9 8.96 8.77 -16.38
C ASP A 9 8.55 8.61 -14.90
N ILE A 10 7.24 8.62 -14.58
CA ILE A 10 6.78 8.60 -13.16
C ILE A 10 6.85 7.21 -12.53
N LEU A 11 6.39 6.15 -13.22
CA LEU A 11 6.39 4.79 -12.67
C LEU A 11 7.81 4.31 -12.32
N PRO A 12 8.84 4.47 -13.18
CA PRO A 12 10.20 4.05 -12.82
C PRO A 12 10.77 4.83 -11.63
N ILE A 13 10.51 6.14 -11.54
CA ILE A 13 10.93 6.96 -10.39
C ILE A 13 10.24 6.47 -9.11
N THR A 14 8.95 6.18 -9.19
CA THR A 14 8.16 5.64 -8.08
C THR A 14 8.75 4.33 -7.58
N GLN A 15 9.07 3.41 -8.49
CA GLN A 15 9.69 2.12 -8.15
C GLN A 15 11.08 2.29 -7.55
N TYR A 16 11.88 3.22 -8.07
CA TYR A 16 13.20 3.54 -7.54
C TYR A 16 13.10 4.08 -6.10
N LEU A 17 12.20 5.04 -5.84
CA LEU A 17 12.04 5.64 -4.51
C LEU A 17 11.40 4.69 -3.48
N LEU A 18 10.66 3.66 -3.92
CA LEU A 18 10.23 2.58 -3.03
C LEU A 18 11.39 1.72 -2.51
N GLN A 19 12.58 1.82 -3.12
CA GLN A 19 13.79 1.13 -2.67
C GLN A 19 14.74 2.05 -1.90
N ASP A 20 14.32 3.29 -1.60
CA ASP A 20 15.14 4.24 -0.85
C ASP A 20 15.49 3.70 0.55
N THR A 21 16.68 4.03 1.05
CA THR A 21 17.11 3.56 2.37
C THR A 21 16.28 4.17 3.50
N GLN A 22 15.75 5.38 3.30
CA GLN A 22 15.00 6.12 4.30
C GLN A 22 13.50 5.71 4.30
N PRO A 23 12.96 5.22 5.42
CA PRO A 23 11.56 4.81 5.50
C PRO A 23 10.59 5.97 5.27
N GLU A 24 10.98 7.21 5.56
CA GLU A 24 10.18 8.41 5.30
C GLU A 24 9.93 8.59 3.80
N VAL A 25 10.96 8.38 2.97
CA VAL A 25 10.85 8.47 1.51
C VAL A 25 9.93 7.38 1.00
N ARG A 26 10.17 6.12 1.38
CA ARG A 26 9.33 4.97 0.98
C ARG A 26 7.86 5.17 1.39
N SER A 27 7.61 5.62 2.62
CA SER A 27 6.26 5.87 3.12
C SER A 27 5.57 7.04 2.40
N SER A 28 6.33 8.09 2.03
CA SER A 28 5.83 9.20 1.24
C SER A 28 5.40 8.75 -0.16
N VAL A 29 6.21 7.92 -0.81
CA VAL A 29 5.91 7.35 -2.13
C VAL A 29 4.66 6.48 -2.08
N CYS A 30 4.54 5.59 -1.07
CA CYS A 30 3.37 4.75 -0.88
C CYS A 30 2.07 5.57 -0.87
N ARG A 31 2.05 6.68 -0.12
CA ARG A 31 0.88 7.58 -0.02
C ARG A 31 0.48 8.23 -1.35
N GLN A 32 1.40 8.35 -2.30
CA GLN A 32 1.11 8.93 -3.61
C GLN A 32 0.60 7.90 -4.62
N LEU A 33 0.85 6.60 -4.41
CA LEU A 33 0.46 5.54 -5.35
C LEU A 33 -1.03 5.53 -5.75
N PRO A 34 -2.00 5.75 -4.83
CA PRO A 34 -3.42 5.77 -5.19
C PRO A 34 -3.81 6.84 -6.20
N SER A 35 -3.15 8.00 -6.13
CA SER A 35 -3.41 9.11 -7.05
C SER A 35 -2.99 8.79 -8.50
N LEU A 36 -2.20 7.72 -8.68
CA LEU A 36 -1.76 7.18 -9.95
C LEU A 36 -2.67 6.04 -10.43
N LEU A 37 -3.21 5.21 -9.52
CA LEU A 37 -4.05 4.05 -9.86
C LEU A 37 -5.23 4.42 -10.78
N CYS A 38 -5.88 5.55 -10.56
CA CYS A 38 -7.02 5.99 -11.38
C CYS A 38 -6.64 6.59 -12.75
N LYS A 39 -5.35 6.70 -13.08
CA LYS A 39 -4.84 7.42 -14.27
C LYS A 39 -4.00 6.56 -15.21
N VAL A 40 -3.84 5.28 -14.89
CA VAL A 40 -2.97 4.37 -15.64
C VAL A 40 -3.79 3.24 -16.29
N ASP A 41 -3.18 2.52 -17.21
CA ASP A 41 -3.79 1.32 -17.80
C ASP A 41 -3.77 0.14 -16.81
N GLN A 42 -4.54 -0.90 -17.10
CA GLN A 42 -4.69 -2.07 -16.23
C GLN A 42 -3.35 -2.76 -15.92
N LEU A 43 -2.40 -2.76 -16.88
CA LEU A 43 -1.06 -3.34 -16.67
C LEU A 43 -0.28 -2.55 -15.63
N SER A 44 -0.28 -1.23 -15.73
CA SER A 44 0.37 -0.34 -14.78
C SER A 44 -0.32 -0.36 -13.41
N GLU A 45 -1.65 -0.47 -13.38
CA GLU A 45 -2.42 -0.63 -12.15
C GLU A 45 -1.97 -1.88 -11.39
N ASN A 46 -1.86 -3.03 -12.08
CA ASN A 46 -1.35 -4.27 -11.50
C ASN A 46 0.08 -4.13 -10.94
N LEU A 47 0.94 -3.40 -11.65
CA LEU A 47 2.32 -3.14 -11.21
C LEU A 47 2.35 -2.30 -9.94
N LEU A 48 1.50 -1.27 -9.86
CA LEU A 48 1.37 -0.41 -8.67
C LEU A 48 0.79 -1.15 -7.47
N LEU A 49 -0.25 -1.97 -7.69
CA LEU A 49 -0.82 -2.82 -6.64
C LEU A 49 0.21 -3.83 -6.13
N THR A 50 1.01 -4.44 -7.01
CA THR A 50 2.09 -5.34 -6.61
C THR A 50 3.12 -4.60 -5.75
N SER A 51 3.52 -3.39 -6.18
CA SER A 51 4.47 -2.55 -5.43
C SER A 51 3.94 -2.17 -4.03
N LEU A 52 2.64 -1.88 -3.91
CA LEU A 52 1.98 -1.66 -2.62
C LEU A 52 1.99 -2.90 -1.73
N LEU A 53 1.74 -4.09 -2.28
CA LEU A 53 1.76 -5.34 -1.53
C LEU A 53 3.17 -5.71 -1.06
N ASP A 54 4.19 -5.42 -1.85
CA ASP A 54 5.59 -5.59 -1.45
C ASP A 54 5.95 -4.61 -0.32
N ALA A 55 5.59 -3.33 -0.46
CA ALA A 55 5.78 -2.32 0.58
C ALA A 55 4.99 -2.62 1.87
N ALA A 56 3.90 -3.39 1.77
CA ALA A 56 3.16 -3.85 2.94
C ALA A 56 4.05 -4.73 3.84
N GLN A 57 5.04 -5.43 3.28
CA GLN A 57 5.99 -6.30 3.98
C GLN A 57 7.29 -5.56 4.37
N ASP A 58 7.33 -4.23 4.30
CA ASP A 58 8.52 -3.44 4.66
C ASP A 58 8.91 -3.65 6.13
N ASN A 59 10.21 -3.58 6.43
CA ASN A 59 10.74 -3.70 7.79
C ASN A 59 10.31 -2.53 8.69
N SER A 60 10.06 -1.35 8.12
CA SER A 60 9.61 -0.17 8.85
C SER A 60 8.11 -0.16 9.05
N ALA A 61 7.68 -0.07 10.32
CA ALA A 61 6.28 0.10 10.69
C ALA A 61 5.64 1.33 10.02
N GLN A 62 6.40 2.41 9.84
CA GLN A 62 5.94 3.64 9.20
C GLN A 62 5.49 3.40 7.75
N VAL A 63 6.22 2.56 7.01
CA VAL A 63 5.88 2.21 5.63
C VAL A 63 4.65 1.30 5.62
N ARG A 64 4.61 0.28 6.48
CA ARG A 64 3.44 -0.60 6.63
C ARG A 64 2.16 0.18 6.97
N CYS A 65 2.24 1.14 7.90
CA CYS A 65 1.14 2.04 8.25
C CYS A 65 0.68 2.87 7.05
N ALA A 66 1.61 3.43 6.27
CA ALA A 66 1.29 4.21 5.07
C ALA A 66 0.56 3.37 4.01
N VAL A 67 0.99 2.11 3.83
CA VAL A 67 0.31 1.17 2.93
C VAL A 67 -1.10 0.85 3.44
N LEU A 68 -1.27 0.64 4.75
CA LEU A 68 -2.59 0.41 5.35
C LEU A 68 -3.56 1.57 5.10
N ASP A 69 -3.11 2.80 5.35
CA ASP A 69 -3.89 4.02 5.11
C ASP A 69 -4.35 4.08 3.65
N VAL A 70 -3.41 3.88 2.74
CA VAL A 70 -3.64 3.85 1.30
C VAL A 70 -4.68 2.81 0.90
N LEU A 71 -4.56 1.58 1.38
CA LEU A 71 -5.49 0.51 1.02
C LEU A 71 -6.91 0.80 1.50
N ILE A 72 -7.07 1.43 2.67
CA ILE A 72 -8.38 1.86 3.18
C ILE A 72 -8.93 3.02 2.34
N ASP A 73 -8.11 4.04 2.07
CA ASP A 73 -8.54 5.26 1.38
C ASP A 73 -8.83 5.01 -0.11
N SER A 74 -8.19 4.00 -0.70
CA SER A 74 -8.33 3.66 -2.11
C SER A 74 -9.35 2.55 -2.42
N GLU A 75 -10.02 1.98 -1.41
CA GLU A 75 -11.01 0.90 -1.60
C GLU A 75 -12.06 1.19 -2.69
N PRO A 76 -12.64 2.40 -2.81
CA PRO A 76 -13.63 2.68 -3.85
C PRO A 76 -13.11 2.50 -5.28
N TYR A 77 -11.78 2.53 -5.46
CA TYR A 77 -11.10 2.44 -6.75
C TYR A 77 -10.46 1.09 -6.98
N ILE A 78 -10.32 0.25 -5.94
CA ILE A 78 -9.72 -1.08 -6.05
C ILE A 78 -10.79 -2.08 -6.50
N PHE A 79 -10.48 -2.88 -7.53
CA PHE A 79 -11.36 -3.96 -7.93
C PHE A 79 -11.57 -4.96 -6.78
N LYS A 80 -12.83 -5.19 -6.40
CA LYS A 80 -13.22 -6.01 -5.24
C LYS A 80 -12.63 -7.42 -5.22
N GLY A 81 -12.29 -7.98 -6.39
CA GLY A 81 -11.58 -9.26 -6.46
C GLY A 81 -10.19 -9.24 -5.82
N TYR A 82 -9.43 -8.14 -5.96
CA TYR A 82 -8.10 -7.99 -5.33
C TYR A 82 -8.19 -7.87 -3.81
N ILE A 83 -9.27 -7.23 -3.32
CA ILE A 83 -9.50 -7.06 -1.88
C ILE A 83 -9.52 -8.42 -1.17
N LYS A 84 -10.35 -9.34 -1.64
CA LYS A 84 -10.52 -10.66 -1.02
C LYS A 84 -9.34 -11.59 -1.30
N ALA A 85 -8.80 -11.56 -2.52
CA ALA A 85 -7.77 -12.51 -2.94
C ALA A 85 -6.36 -12.13 -2.46
N LEU A 86 -6.06 -10.85 -2.25
CA LEU A 86 -4.70 -10.36 -2.03
C LEU A 86 -4.57 -9.46 -0.79
N ILE A 87 -5.45 -8.47 -0.64
CA ILE A 87 -5.32 -7.47 0.43
C ILE A 87 -5.61 -8.07 1.80
N LEU A 88 -6.75 -8.77 1.96
CA LEU A 88 -7.12 -9.38 3.23
C LEU A 88 -6.09 -10.41 3.75
N PRO A 89 -5.59 -11.36 2.93
CA PRO A 89 -4.51 -12.25 3.34
C PRO A 89 -3.24 -11.50 3.76
N THR A 90 -2.86 -10.46 3.02
CA THR A 90 -1.68 -9.63 3.34
C THR A 90 -1.86 -8.91 4.67
N LEU A 91 -2.99 -8.25 4.90
CA LEU A 91 -3.28 -7.58 6.16
C LEU A 91 -3.24 -8.54 7.35
N LYS A 92 -3.82 -9.74 7.19
CA LYS A 92 -3.76 -10.78 8.22
C LYS A 92 -2.32 -11.16 8.54
N LYS A 93 -1.51 -11.46 7.52
CA LYS A 93 -0.09 -11.81 7.68
C LYS A 93 0.70 -10.71 8.40
N LEU A 94 0.42 -9.44 8.08
CA LEU A 94 1.10 -8.29 8.69
C LEU A 94 0.73 -8.10 10.15
N VAL A 95 -0.54 -8.24 10.50
CA VAL A 95 -0.96 -8.20 11.90
C VAL A 95 -0.27 -9.33 12.66
N GLU A 96 -0.32 -10.56 12.14
CA GLU A 96 0.31 -11.73 12.76
C GLU A 96 1.82 -11.56 12.97
N SER A 97 2.55 -11.03 11.97
CA SER A 97 3.99 -10.78 12.11
C SER A 97 4.33 -9.70 13.14
N SER A 98 3.40 -8.77 13.38
CA SER A 98 3.58 -7.66 14.32
C SER A 98 3.22 -8.03 15.76
N LEU A 99 2.62 -9.21 16.00
CA LEU A 99 2.25 -9.71 17.35
C LEU A 99 3.44 -10.28 18.15
N LEU A 100 4.63 -10.37 17.55
CA LEU A 100 5.86 -10.75 18.24
C LEU A 100 6.30 -9.68 19.26
N PRO A 101 7.19 -9.98 20.24
CA PRO A 101 7.40 -9.17 21.45
C PRO A 101 7.95 -7.74 21.25
N SER A 102 8.18 -7.32 20.01
CA SER A 102 8.62 -5.97 19.65
C SER A 102 7.45 -4.99 19.72
N GLN A 103 7.68 -3.81 20.30
CA GLN A 103 6.75 -2.68 20.27
C GLN A 103 6.60 -2.17 18.83
N ASP A 104 5.78 -2.87 18.04
CA ASP A 104 5.49 -2.50 16.68
C ASP A 104 4.34 -1.47 16.66
N GLU A 105 4.68 -0.23 16.32
CA GLU A 105 3.71 0.87 16.17
C GLU A 105 2.59 0.54 15.17
N PHE A 106 2.82 -0.43 14.28
CA PHE A 106 1.82 -0.91 13.33
C PHE A 106 0.55 -1.42 14.01
N LEU A 107 0.65 -2.16 15.12
CA LEU A 107 -0.53 -2.69 15.82
C LEU A 107 -1.38 -1.57 16.43
N LEU A 108 -0.73 -0.54 16.98
CA LEU A 108 -1.41 0.64 17.47
C LEU A 108 -2.15 1.34 16.32
N HIS A 109 -1.52 1.46 15.15
CA HIS A 109 -2.14 2.05 13.97
C HIS A 109 -3.33 1.23 13.45
N VAL A 110 -3.20 -0.10 13.36
CA VAL A 110 -4.30 -1.01 13.01
C VAL A 110 -5.47 -0.84 13.97
N SER A 111 -5.21 -0.74 15.29
CA SER A 111 -6.28 -0.57 16.29
C SER A 111 -7.08 0.73 16.07
N LYS A 112 -6.41 1.83 15.70
CA LYS A 112 -7.06 3.12 15.39
C LYS A 112 -7.96 3.04 14.16
N LEU A 113 -7.61 2.17 13.21
CA LEU A 113 -8.30 2.03 11.93
C LEU A 113 -9.26 0.85 11.89
N TYR A 114 -9.35 0.05 12.95
CA TYR A 114 -10.09 -1.21 12.98
C TYR A 114 -11.54 -1.09 12.49
N SER A 115 -12.27 -0.07 12.95
CA SER A 115 -13.65 0.16 12.51
C SER A 115 -13.75 0.44 11.00
N ARG A 116 -12.82 1.22 10.45
CA ARG A 116 -12.77 1.53 9.02
C ARG A 116 -12.45 0.26 8.24
N LEU A 117 -11.44 -0.51 8.65
CA LEU A 117 -11.09 -1.80 8.06
C LEU A 117 -12.29 -2.75 7.98
N CYS A 118 -13.04 -2.90 9.08
CA CYS A 118 -14.24 -3.74 9.11
C CYS A 118 -15.35 -3.25 8.18
N ASN A 119 -15.44 -1.95 7.90
CA ASN A 119 -16.45 -1.41 6.99
C ASN A 119 -16.01 -1.48 5.53
N THR A 120 -14.72 -1.25 5.28
CA THR A 120 -14.09 -1.30 3.96
C THR A 120 -14.08 -2.73 3.38
N TYR A 121 -13.94 -3.76 4.23
CA TYR A 121 -13.72 -5.14 3.79
C TYR A 121 -14.83 -6.14 4.18
N LYS A 122 -16.06 -5.65 4.37
CA LYS A 122 -17.26 -6.47 4.60
C LYS A 122 -17.71 -7.26 3.35
#